data_AF-H5S957-F1
#
_entry.id   AF-H5S957-F1
#
_cell.length_a   1.000
_cell.length_b   1.000
_cell.length_c   1.000
_cell.angle_alpha   90.00
_cell.angle_beta   90.00
_cell.angle_gamma   90.00
#
_symmetry.space_group_name_H-M   'P 1'
#
loop_
_entity.id
_entity.type
_entity.pdbx_description
1 polymer ?
#
loop_
_entity_poly.entity_id
_entity_poly.type
_entity_poly.pdbx_seq_one_letter_code
_entity_poly.pdbx_strand_id
1 'polypeptide(L)'
;MPLPKRLQQELKKLSPTELQALQDWLTQLLQAHAEEKLPRKTSAAQQHYTYRQEYVKCGKKGCSCAQGQGHGPYWYAYWKEGGTLKKQYLGKTRR
;
A
#
# COMPACT_ATOMS: atom_id res chain seq x y z
N MET A 1 -6.38 11.02 23.76
CA MET A 1 -6.46 10.70 25.20
C MET A 1 -5.53 11.63 25.96
N PRO A 2 -5.94 12.21 27.09
CA PRO A 2 -5.06 13.07 27.88
C PRO A 2 -3.93 12.25 28.52
N LEU A 3 -2.73 12.84 28.62
CA LEU A 3 -1.62 12.24 29.36
C LEU A 3 -2.00 12.03 30.84
N PRO A 4 -1.47 11.01 31.53
CA PRO A 4 -1.67 10.83 32.96
C PRO A 4 -1.36 12.11 33.76
N LYS A 5 -2.19 12.45 34.76
CA LYS A 5 -2.04 13.70 35.54
C LYS A 5 -0.64 13.89 36.12
N ARG A 6 0.01 12.80 36.55
CA ARG A 6 1.39 12.82 37.06
C ARG A 6 2.37 13.36 36.02
N LEU A 7 2.28 12.90 34.77
CA LEU A 7 3.14 13.39 33.68
C LEU A 7 2.87 14.85 33.36
N GLN A 8 1.61 15.29 33.39
CA GLN A 8 1.28 16.70 33.17
C GLN A 8 1.89 17.61 34.26
N GLN A 9 1.94 17.16 35.51
CA GLN A 9 2.55 17.90 36.61
C GLN A 9 4.07 18.03 36.45
N GLU A 10 4.74 16.98 35.96
CA GLU A 10 6.18 17.01 35.69
C GLU A 10 6.52 17.91 34.49
N LEU A 11 5.76 17.83 33.41
CA LEU A 11 5.96 18.68 32.23
C LEU A 11 5.79 20.17 32.54
N LYS A 12 4.89 20.52 33.48
CA LYS A 12 4.70 21.91 33.93
C LYS A 12 5.87 22.49 34.71
N LYS A 13 6.78 21.65 35.22
CA LYS A 13 7.98 22.10 35.94
C LYS A 13 9.14 22.44 35.00
N LEU A 14 9.06 22.02 33.75
CA LEU A 14 10.10 22.24 32.76
C LEU A 14 10.10 23.70 32.28
N SER A 15 11.28 24.25 32.08
CA SER A 15 11.48 25.54 31.44
C SER A 15 11.14 25.47 29.94
N PRO A 16 10.94 26.63 29.26
CA PRO A 16 10.64 26.65 27.83
C PRO A 16 11.70 25.95 26.97
N THR A 17 12.97 26.03 27.35
CA THR A 17 14.08 25.37 26.62
C THR A 17 14.05 23.85 26.78
N GLU A 18 13.76 23.36 27.97
CA GLU A 18 13.60 21.92 28.23
C GLU A 18 12.38 21.35 27.53
N LEU A 19 11.28 22.12 27.45
CA LEU A 19 10.11 21.73 26.66
C LEU A 19 10.41 21.65 25.17
N GLN A 20 11.24 22.56 24.64
CA GLN A 20 11.69 22.51 23.25
C GLN A 20 12.55 21.27 22.98
N ALA A 21 13.52 20.98 23.85
CA ALA A 21 14.34 19.78 23.75
C ALA A 21 13.49 18.49 23.79
N LEU A 22 12.46 18.48 24.63
CA LEU A 22 11.50 17.37 24.69
C LEU A 22 10.70 17.24 23.39
N GLN A 23 10.25 18.35 22.80
CA GLN A 23 9.54 18.34 21.52
C GLN A 23 10.41 17.76 20.41
N ASP A 24 11.68 18.16 20.33
CA ASP A 24 12.61 17.68 19.32
C ASP A 24 12.87 16.18 19.49
N TRP A 25 13.05 15.73 20.73
CA TRP A 25 13.23 14.31 21.04
C TRP A 25 11.99 13.47 20.70
N LEU A 26 10.79 13.92 21.07
CA LEU A 26 9.54 13.24 20.73
C LEU A 26 9.36 13.12 19.21
N THR A 27 9.73 14.17 18.48
CA THR A 27 9.68 14.19 17.02
C THR A 27 10.61 13.13 16.43
N GLN A 28 11.84 13.04 16.91
CA GLN A 28 12.81 12.02 16.49
C GLN A 28 12.33 10.60 16.83
N LEU A 29 11.75 10.41 18.01
CA LEU A 29 11.21 9.11 18.44
C LEU A 29 10.06 8.65 17.54
N LEU A 30 9.15 9.56 17.19
CA LEU A 30 8.04 9.27 16.28
C LEU A 30 8.54 8.93 14.87
N GLN A 31 9.55 9.65 14.37
CA GLN A 31 10.20 9.33 13.09
C GLN A 31 10.84 7.95 13.10
N ALA A 32 11.58 7.60 14.16
CA ALA A 32 12.19 6.28 14.30
C ALA A 32 11.13 5.16 14.27
N HIS A 33 10.01 5.31 14.97
CA HIS A 33 8.92 4.35 14.94
C HIS A 33 8.18 4.29 13.58
N ALA A 34 8.15 5.39 12.83
CA ALA A 34 7.60 5.40 11.48
C ALA A 34 8.51 4.61 10.51
N GLU A 35 9.83 4.77 10.62
CA GLU A 35 10.81 4.01 9.84
C GLU A 35 10.82 2.52 10.23
N GLU A 36 10.61 2.19 11.50
CA GLU A 36 10.55 0.80 12.00
C GLU A 36 9.26 0.06 11.58
N LYS A 37 8.15 0.77 11.35
CA LYS A 37 6.87 0.23 10.86
C LYS A 37 6.75 0.14 9.35
N LEU A 38 7.68 0.72 8.59
CA LEU A 38 7.75 0.49 7.15
C LEU A 38 8.46 -0.86 6.94
N PRO A 39 7.89 -1.83 6.19
CA PRO A 39 8.68 -2.96 5.76
C PRO A 39 9.92 -2.40 5.05
N ARG A 40 11.09 -2.81 5.54
CA ARG A 40 12.42 -2.54 4.97
C ARG A 40 12.25 -2.30 3.48
N LYS A 41 12.41 -1.05 3.05
CA LYS A 41 12.37 -0.67 1.64
C LYS A 41 13.49 -1.45 0.95
N THR A 42 13.23 -2.68 0.50
CA THR A 42 13.70 -3.06 -0.84
C THR A 42 13.18 -1.93 -1.70
N SER A 43 14.12 -1.12 -2.19
CA SER A 43 13.89 -0.01 -3.11
C SER A 43 12.58 -0.22 -3.82
N ALA A 44 11.64 0.72 -3.69
CA ALA A 44 10.50 0.79 -4.58
C ALA A 44 11.05 0.95 -6.00
N ALA A 45 11.44 -0.18 -6.62
CA ALA A 45 11.30 -0.36 -8.03
C ALA A 45 9.85 0.00 -8.26
N GLN A 46 9.63 1.18 -8.85
CA GLN A 46 8.32 1.63 -9.28
C GLN A 46 7.62 0.41 -9.85
N GLN A 47 6.59 -0.09 -9.16
CA GLN A 47 5.94 -1.33 -9.58
C GLN A 47 5.43 -1.07 -11.00
N HIS A 48 6.10 -1.68 -11.98
CA HIS A 48 5.84 -1.40 -13.37
C HIS A 48 4.62 -2.20 -13.80
N TYR A 49 3.48 -1.51 -13.91
CA TYR A 49 2.23 -2.09 -14.37
C TYR A 49 2.17 -2.09 -15.90
N THR A 50 1.96 -3.26 -16.48
CA THR A 50 1.62 -3.40 -17.90
C THR A 50 0.14 -3.70 -18.04
N TYR A 51 -0.58 -2.91 -18.83
CA TYR A 51 -2.02 -3.09 -19.06
C TYR A 51 -2.24 -3.79 -20.39
N ARG A 52 -3.07 -4.84 -20.41
CA ARG A 52 -3.42 -5.59 -21.62
C ARG A 52 -4.89 -5.96 -21.64
N GLN A 53 -5.42 -6.10 -22.85
CA GLN A 53 -6.76 -6.60 -23.11
C GLN A 53 -6.72 -8.10 -23.43
N GLU A 54 -7.57 -8.89 -22.78
CA GLU A 54 -7.63 -10.34 -22.95
C GLU A 54 -9.05 -10.86 -23.14
N TYR A 55 -9.18 -11.90 -23.95
CA TYR A 55 -10.40 -12.70 -24.03
C TYR A 55 -10.25 -13.96 -23.18
N VAL A 56 -11.26 -14.29 -22.38
CA VAL A 56 -11.22 -15.41 -21.42
C VAL A 56 -12.34 -16.39 -21.67
N LYS A 57 -12.05 -17.69 -21.57
CA LYS A 57 -13.04 -18.75 -21.65
C LYS A 57 -13.61 -19.01 -20.26
N CYS A 58 -14.94 -19.04 -20.12
CA CYS A 58 -15.58 -19.20 -18.80
C CYS A 58 -15.65 -20.66 -18.31
N GLY A 59 -15.31 -21.64 -19.16
CA GLY A 59 -15.33 -23.07 -18.82
C GLY A 59 -16.72 -23.69 -18.70
N LYS A 60 -17.81 -22.93 -18.88
CA LYS A 60 -19.18 -23.47 -18.85
C LYS A 60 -19.46 -24.37 -20.06
N LYS A 61 -19.97 -25.58 -19.80
CA LYS A 61 -20.41 -26.50 -20.87
C LYS A 61 -21.51 -25.82 -21.71
N GLY A 62 -21.36 -25.85 -23.02
CA GLY A 62 -22.29 -25.23 -23.96
C GLY A 62 -22.14 -23.72 -24.16
N CYS A 63 -21.17 -23.07 -23.52
CA CYS A 63 -20.93 -21.65 -23.79
C CYS A 63 -20.21 -21.45 -25.13
N SER A 64 -20.74 -20.56 -25.97
CA SER A 64 -20.14 -20.21 -27.27
C SER A 64 -18.70 -19.69 -27.16
N CYS A 65 -18.30 -19.16 -25.99
CA CYS A 65 -16.92 -18.73 -25.72
C CYS A 65 -15.89 -19.87 -25.82
N ALA A 66 -16.33 -21.14 -25.72
CA ALA A 66 -15.44 -22.30 -25.82
C ALA A 66 -14.94 -22.52 -27.26
N GLN A 67 -15.82 -22.27 -28.24
CA GLN A 67 -15.61 -22.49 -29.67
C GLN A 67 -15.15 -21.23 -30.42
N GLY A 68 -15.35 -20.04 -29.84
CA GLY A 68 -14.94 -18.75 -30.40
C GLY A 68 -13.79 -18.08 -29.66
N GLN A 69 -13.69 -16.75 -29.81
CA GLN A 69 -12.61 -15.91 -29.29
C GLN A 69 -12.55 -15.84 -27.74
N GLY A 70 -13.65 -16.18 -27.05
CA GLY A 70 -13.78 -16.02 -25.59
C GLY A 70 -14.62 -14.81 -25.21
N HIS A 71 -14.84 -14.60 -23.91
CA HIS A 71 -15.47 -13.38 -23.40
C HIS A 71 -14.44 -12.27 -23.27
N GLY A 72 -14.75 -11.07 -23.76
CA GLY A 72 -13.84 -9.94 -23.69
C GLY A 72 -14.02 -8.98 -24.86
N PRO A 73 -13.07 -8.05 -25.07
CA PRO A 73 -11.81 -7.94 -24.33
C PRO A 73 -12.00 -7.38 -22.91
N TYR A 74 -11.23 -7.90 -21.97
CA TYR A 74 -11.16 -7.45 -20.58
C TYR A 74 -9.80 -6.86 -20.27
N TRP A 75 -9.77 -5.78 -19.50
CA TRP A 75 -8.53 -5.19 -19.03
C TRP A 75 -7.92 -6.00 -17.88
N TYR A 76 -6.63 -6.27 -18.01
CA TYR A 76 -5.80 -6.82 -16.96
C TYR A 76 -4.58 -5.94 -16.72
N ALA A 77 -4.23 -5.75 -15.44
CA ALA A 77 -2.95 -5.22 -15.02
C ALA A 77 -1.99 -6.38 -14.72
N TYR A 78 -0.73 -6.23 -15.12
CA TYR A 78 0.36 -7.17 -14.90
C TYR A 78 1.52 -6.48 -14.18
N TRP A 79 2.05 -7.09 -13.14
CA TRP A 79 3.24 -6.59 -12.43
C TRP A 79 4.05 -7.75 -11.87
N LYS A 80 5.33 -7.51 -11.56
CA LYS A 80 6.17 -8.47 -10.84
C LYS A 80 6.21 -8.10 -9.37
N GLU A 81 5.94 -9.07 -8.51
CA GLU A 81 6.03 -8.95 -7.05
C GLU A 81 6.82 -10.15 -6.54
N GLY A 82 7.94 -9.89 -5.85
CA GLY A 82 8.82 -10.95 -5.35
C GLY A 82 9.29 -11.95 -6.43
N GLY A 83 9.53 -11.47 -7.66
CA GLY A 83 9.93 -12.31 -8.80
C GLY A 83 8.77 -13.07 -9.48
N THR A 84 7.56 -13.05 -8.91
CA THR A 84 6.38 -13.72 -9.47
C THR A 84 5.55 -12.74 -10.30
N LEU A 85 5.13 -13.15 -11.51
CA LEU A 85 4.18 -12.37 -12.32
C LEU A 85 2.78 -12.46 -11.70
N LYS A 86 2.25 -11.32 -11.30
CA LYS A 86 0.88 -11.15 -10.82
C LYS A 86 0.03 -10.54 -11.92
N LYS A 87 -1.27 -10.84 -11.88
CA LYS A 87 -2.27 -10.21 -12.73
C LYS A 87 -3.56 -9.90 -11.98
N GLN A 88 -4.22 -8.81 -12.36
CA GLN A 88 -5.50 -8.38 -11.79
C GLN A 88 -6.48 -7.98 -12.89
N TYR A 89 -7.71 -8.48 -12.79
CA TYR A 89 -8.82 -8.07 -13.64
C TYR A 89 -9.29 -6.66 -13.26
N LEU A 90 -9.38 -5.78 -14.25
CA LEU A 90 -9.78 -4.37 -14.07
C LEU A 90 -11.18 -4.06 -14.64
N GLY A 91 -11.77 -4.96 -15.43
CA GLY A 91 -13.10 -4.76 -15.99
C GLY A 91 -13.15 -4.67 -17.53
N LYS A 92 -14.33 -4.32 -18.04
CA LYS A 92 -14.63 -4.16 -19.48
C LYS A 92 -14.18 -2.82 -20.06
N THR A 93 -14.16 -1.76 -19.24
CA THR A 93 -13.86 -0.39 -19.67
C THR A 93 -12.82 0.20 -18.72
N ARG A 94 -11.75 0.79 -19.27
CA ARG A 94 -10.77 1.56 -18.49
C ARG A 94 -11.37 2.96 -18.29
N ARG A 95 -11.94 3.25 -17.12
CA ARG A 95 -12.26 4.63 -16.71
C ARG A 95 -11.12 5.18 -15.87
#